data_AF-A0A1I8Q258-F1
#
_entry.id   AF-A0A1I8Q258-F1
#
_cell.length_a   1.000
_cell.length_b   1.000
_cell.length_c   1.000
_cell.angle_alpha   90.00
_cell.angle_beta   90.00
_cell.angle_gamma   90.00
#
_symmetry.space_group_name_H-M   'P 1'
#
loop_
_entity.id
_entity.type
_entity.pdbx_description
1 polymer ?
#
loop_
_entity_poly.entity_id
_entity_poly.type
_entity_poly.pdbx_seq_one_letter_code
_entity_poly.pdbx_strand_id
1 'polypeptide(L)'
;MKCFVLILSIVAIMRQVSSAEFLGGIKRTAAEELVGTISAYTTKLAADSGVIIKSILEELPQTDAFHKYREELDEFLQEYDKYKSVKGPCFDKSKELLGILNETIVKYYSEDAPAEAKKIVEIFHSSPKYRELTEYDEKIKSFANRDWTSSEMEEIDAKLSDNNTAEC
;
A
#
# COMPACT_ATOMS: atom_id res chain seq x y z
N MET A 1 4.95 14.19 -6.14
CA MET A 1 5.11 14.11 -4.67
C MET A 1 3.89 13.57 -3.90
N LYS A 2 2.65 13.60 -4.43
CA LYS A 2 1.46 13.16 -3.67
C LYS A 2 1.34 11.63 -3.46
N CYS A 3 2.03 10.82 -4.26
CA CYS A 3 1.95 9.35 -4.28
C CYS A 3 2.95 8.67 -3.33
N PHE A 4 4.11 9.31 -3.12
CA PHE A 4 5.04 8.92 -2.06
C PHE A 4 4.36 8.96 -0.70
N VAL A 5 3.49 9.96 -0.50
CA VAL A 5 2.66 10.10 0.71
C VAL A 5 1.66 8.95 0.84
N LEU A 6 1.24 8.29 -0.23
CA LEU A 6 0.21 7.25 -0.21
C LEU A 6 0.69 5.97 0.50
N ILE A 7 1.87 5.47 0.09
CA ILE A 7 2.46 4.29 0.71
C ILE A 7 3.23 4.66 1.99
N LEU A 8 3.91 5.82 2.01
CA LEU A 8 4.60 6.28 3.21
C LEU A 8 3.66 6.71 4.34
N SER A 9 2.44 7.19 4.07
CA SER A 9 1.50 7.53 5.15
C SER A 9 1.07 6.28 5.91
N ILE A 10 0.81 5.18 5.21
CA ILE A 10 0.50 3.88 5.82
C ILE A 10 1.69 3.39 6.66
N VAL A 11 2.92 3.49 6.14
CA VAL A 11 4.14 3.11 6.87
C VAL A 11 4.43 4.07 8.05
N ALA A 12 4.14 5.36 7.92
CA ALA A 12 4.38 6.38 8.96
C ALA A 12 3.39 6.26 10.12
N ILE A 13 2.12 5.96 9.84
CA ILE A 13 1.12 5.63 10.86
C ILE A 13 1.57 4.39 11.65
N MET A 14 2.19 3.40 11.00
CA MET A 14 2.77 2.23 11.66
C MET A 14 4.06 2.50 12.46
N ARG A 15 4.79 3.60 12.19
CA ARG A 15 6.11 3.90 12.81
C ARG A 15 6.04 4.76 14.09
N GLN A 16 4.91 5.37 14.42
CA GLN A 16 4.79 6.32 15.54
C GLN A 16 4.48 5.70 16.91
N VAL A 17 4.43 4.38 17.05
CA VAL A 17 3.97 3.72 18.28
C VAL A 17 5.16 3.14 19.08
N SER A 18 5.84 4.00 19.84
CA SER A 18 6.74 3.54 20.91
C SER A 18 6.85 4.60 22.01
N SER A 19 5.86 4.64 22.91
CA SER A 19 6.05 4.87 24.36
C SER A 19 4.70 5.10 25.09
N ALA A 20 4.36 4.13 25.95
CA ALA A 20 3.71 4.18 27.27
C ALA A 20 2.46 5.03 27.58
N GLU A 21 1.42 4.30 28.02
CA GLU A 21 0.59 4.45 29.24
C GLU A 21 -0.58 5.46 29.31
N PHE A 22 -1.79 4.86 29.38
CA PHE A 22 -2.90 5.10 30.33
C PHE A 22 -4.09 6.03 29.95
N LEU A 23 -5.30 5.49 30.25
CA LEU A 23 -6.69 6.03 30.36
C LEU A 23 -7.59 6.19 29.12
N GLY A 24 -8.73 5.47 29.19
CA GLY A 24 -10.04 6.14 29.17
C GLY A 24 -10.98 5.75 28.04
N GLY A 25 -11.88 4.80 28.31
CA GLY A 25 -12.90 4.33 27.39
C GLY A 25 -13.88 5.42 26.94
N ILE A 26 -13.77 5.79 25.67
CA ILE A 26 -14.75 6.23 24.68
C ILE A 26 -13.83 6.44 23.47
N LYS A 27 -13.80 5.52 22.49
CA LYS A 27 -13.16 5.64 21.14
C LYS A 27 -13.01 4.32 20.35
N ARG A 28 -13.40 3.18 20.93
CA ARG A 28 -13.42 1.83 20.31
C ARG A 28 -13.99 1.79 18.88
N THR A 29 -15.07 2.53 18.62
CA THR A 29 -15.76 2.53 17.31
C THR A 29 -14.95 3.21 16.19
N ALA A 30 -14.20 4.27 16.52
CA ALA A 30 -13.37 4.97 15.53
C ALA A 30 -12.11 4.16 15.18
N ALA A 31 -11.51 3.49 16.18
CA ALA A 31 -10.42 2.56 15.97
C ALA A 31 -10.87 1.35 15.11
N GLU A 32 -12.04 0.79 15.38
CA GLU A 32 -12.62 -0.30 14.59
C GLU A 32 -12.93 0.10 13.15
N GLU A 33 -13.52 1.28 12.94
CA GLU A 33 -13.80 1.81 11.60
C GLU A 33 -12.50 2.07 10.81
N LEU A 34 -11.48 2.60 11.47
CA LEU A 34 -10.18 2.84 10.86
C LEU A 34 -9.49 1.53 10.49
N VAL A 35 -9.42 0.56 11.41
CA VAL A 35 -8.83 -0.77 11.17
C VAL A 35 -9.55 -1.47 10.02
N GLY A 36 -10.88 -1.43 9.99
CA GLY A 36 -11.67 -1.97 8.89
C GLY A 36 -11.36 -1.27 7.56
N THR A 37 -11.23 0.05 7.57
CA THR A 37 -10.89 0.84 6.38
C THR A 37 -9.47 0.54 5.88
N ILE A 38 -8.48 0.49 6.76
CA ILE A 38 -7.08 0.18 6.44
C ILE A 38 -6.97 -1.24 5.90
N SER A 39 -7.61 -2.22 6.56
CA SER A 39 -7.59 -3.61 6.14
C SER A 39 -8.23 -3.82 4.76
N ALA A 40 -9.42 -3.25 4.56
CA ALA A 40 -10.12 -3.30 3.27
C ALA A 40 -9.32 -2.61 2.16
N TYR A 41 -8.74 -1.45 2.45
CA TYR A 41 -7.91 -0.71 1.49
C TYR A 41 -6.67 -1.50 1.10
N THR A 42 -5.92 -1.98 2.09
CA THR A 42 -4.65 -2.71 1.86
C THR A 42 -4.92 -3.99 1.07
N THR A 43 -5.98 -4.71 1.41
CA THR A 43 -6.43 -5.90 0.66
C THR A 43 -6.79 -5.56 -0.78
N LYS A 44 -7.60 -4.52 -0.99
CA LYS A 44 -8.03 -4.11 -2.32
C LYS A 44 -6.85 -3.65 -3.16
N LEU A 45 -5.98 -2.82 -2.59
CA LEU A 45 -4.78 -2.32 -3.24
C LEU A 45 -3.83 -3.47 -3.61
N ALA A 46 -3.64 -4.46 -2.73
CA ALA A 46 -2.89 -5.67 -3.03
C ALA A 46 -3.51 -6.45 -4.19
N ALA A 47 -4.83 -6.63 -4.23
CA ALA A 47 -5.51 -7.31 -5.32
C ALA A 47 -5.43 -6.53 -6.66
N ASP A 48 -5.61 -5.21 -6.63
CA ASP A 48 -5.57 -4.36 -7.83
C ASP A 48 -4.12 -4.14 -8.33
N SER A 49 -3.11 -4.27 -7.46
CA SER A 49 -1.70 -4.02 -7.82
C SER A 49 -1.19 -4.87 -8.98
N GLY A 50 -1.54 -6.16 -9.02
CA GLY A 50 -1.16 -7.04 -10.13
C GLY A 50 -1.81 -6.65 -11.45
N VAL A 51 -3.04 -6.11 -11.42
CA VAL A 51 -3.72 -5.60 -12.63
C VAL A 51 -3.02 -4.33 -13.13
N ILE A 52 -2.64 -3.44 -12.21
CA ILE A 52 -1.93 -2.20 -12.53
C ILE A 52 -0.57 -2.50 -13.16
N ILE A 53 0.22 -3.40 -12.56
CA ILE A 53 1.54 -3.75 -13.09
C ILE A 53 1.46 -4.43 -14.46
N LYS A 54 0.46 -5.31 -14.68
CA LYS A 54 0.23 -5.90 -16.01
C LYS A 54 -0.05 -4.84 -17.07
N SER A 55 -0.90 -3.85 -16.76
CA SER A 55 -1.18 -2.72 -17.66
C SER A 55 0.11 -1.96 -18.02
N ILE A 56 0.98 -1.71 -17.03
CA ILE A 56 2.26 -1.02 -17.28
C ILE A 56 3.13 -1.83 -18.23
N LEU A 57 3.26 -3.14 -18.01
CA LEU A 57 4.06 -4.03 -18.85
C LEU A 57 3.57 -4.06 -20.30
N GLU A 58 2.25 -4.01 -20.51
CA GLU A 58 1.64 -3.96 -21.85
C GLU A 58 1.89 -2.62 -22.56
N GLU A 59 1.91 -1.51 -21.83
CA GLU A 59 2.13 -0.16 -22.37
C GLU A 59 3.62 0.21 -22.49
N LEU A 60 4.52 -0.57 -21.90
CA LEU A 60 5.95 -0.31 -21.90
C LEU A 60 6.57 -0.48 -23.30
N PRO A 61 7.37 0.48 -23.80
CA PRO A 61 8.05 0.35 -25.08
C PRO A 61 8.97 -0.87 -25.13
N GLN A 62 8.87 -1.67 -26.18
CA GLN A 62 9.67 -2.89 -26.39
C GLN A 62 11.09 -2.57 -26.89
N THR A 63 11.83 -1.75 -26.14
CA THR A 63 13.23 -1.40 -26.42
C THR A 63 14.14 -1.87 -25.28
N ASP A 64 15.43 -2.05 -25.58
CA ASP A 64 16.42 -2.51 -24.60
C ASP A 64 16.53 -1.59 -23.38
N ALA A 65 16.28 -0.29 -23.55
CA ALA A 65 16.28 0.69 -22.46
C ALA A 65 15.25 0.35 -21.36
N PHE A 66 14.17 -0.35 -21.70
CA PHE A 66 13.13 -0.76 -20.76
C PHE A 66 13.27 -2.20 -20.26
N HIS A 67 14.28 -2.96 -20.71
CA HIS A 67 14.41 -4.38 -20.38
C HIS A 67 14.49 -4.63 -18.88
N LYS A 68 15.37 -3.92 -18.17
CA LYS A 68 15.51 -4.02 -16.71
C LYS A 68 14.20 -3.78 -15.98
N TYR A 69 13.43 -2.77 -16.40
CA TYR A 69 12.17 -2.44 -15.74
C TYR A 69 11.10 -3.49 -15.98
N ARG A 70 11.09 -4.14 -17.15
CA ARG A 70 10.21 -5.29 -17.38
C ARG A 70 10.55 -6.45 -16.45
N GLU A 71 11.84 -6.75 -16.26
CA GLU A 71 12.28 -7.79 -15.32
C GLU A 71 11.84 -7.47 -13.89
N GLU A 72 12.09 -6.25 -13.40
CA GLU A 72 11.70 -5.82 -12.04
C GLU A 72 10.17 -5.87 -11.83
N LEU A 73 9.38 -5.55 -12.85
CA LEU A 73 7.92 -5.62 -12.79
C LEU A 73 7.39 -7.06 -12.93
N ASP A 74 8.04 -7.92 -13.71
CA ASP A 74 7.72 -9.34 -13.82
C ASP A 74 8.05 -10.09 -12.52
N GLU A 75 9.16 -9.74 -11.85
CA GLU A 75 9.49 -10.26 -10.52
C GLU A 75 8.37 -9.94 -9.51
N PHE A 76 7.86 -8.71 -9.53
CA PHE A 76 6.69 -8.36 -8.72
C PHE A 76 5.46 -9.22 -9.08
N LEU A 77 5.21 -9.49 -10.36
CA LEU A 77 4.08 -10.34 -10.76
C LEU A 77 4.22 -11.80 -10.29
N GLN A 78 5.45 -12.31 -10.16
CA GLN A 78 5.69 -13.62 -9.56
C GLN A 78 5.31 -13.64 -8.08
N GLU A 79 5.66 -12.60 -7.32
CA GLU A 79 5.23 -12.45 -5.92
C GLU A 79 3.71 -12.26 -5.81
N TYR A 80 3.11 -11.52 -6.73
CA TYR A 80 1.65 -11.39 -6.85
C TYR A 80 0.95 -12.73 -7.11
N ASP A 81 1.53 -13.60 -7.94
CA ASP A 81 0.99 -14.93 -8.19
C ASP A 81 1.08 -15.83 -6.96
N LYS A 82 2.16 -15.73 -6.17
CA LYS A 82 2.26 -16.40 -4.86
C LYS A 82 1.19 -15.88 -3.90
N TYR A 83 1.00 -14.56 -3.82
CA TYR A 83 -0.05 -13.93 -3.01
C TYR A 83 -1.44 -14.51 -3.32
N LYS A 84 -1.80 -14.65 -4.60
CA LYS A 84 -3.09 -15.23 -5.02
C LYS A 84 -3.26 -16.71 -4.71
N SER A 85 -2.17 -17.46 -4.59
CA SER A 85 -2.22 -18.91 -4.37
C SER A 85 -2.69 -19.29 -2.96
N VAL A 86 -2.69 -18.33 -2.04
CA VAL A 86 -3.19 -18.46 -0.68
C VAL A 86 -4.69 -18.17 -0.66
N LYS A 87 -5.47 -18.98 0.07
CA LYS A 87 -6.89 -18.71 0.29
C LYS A 87 -7.08 -17.53 1.26
N GLY A 88 -7.93 -16.58 0.84
CA GLY A 88 -8.46 -15.51 1.69
C GLY A 88 -7.65 -14.21 1.64
N PRO A 89 -8.31 -13.04 1.79
CA PRO A 89 -7.62 -11.76 1.92
C PRO A 89 -6.90 -11.69 3.26
N CYS A 90 -5.57 -11.76 3.25
CA CYS A 90 -4.74 -11.72 4.45
C CYS A 90 -4.03 -10.37 4.56
N PHE A 91 -4.33 -9.61 5.61
CA PHE A 91 -3.80 -8.25 5.76
C PHE A 91 -2.27 -8.21 5.75
N ASP A 92 -1.60 -9.14 6.43
CA ASP A 92 -0.12 -9.25 6.41
C ASP A 92 0.43 -9.57 5.02
N LYS A 93 -0.18 -10.49 4.28
CA LYS A 93 0.27 -10.83 2.91
C LYS A 93 0.03 -9.66 1.95
N SER A 94 -1.07 -8.94 2.13
CA SER A 94 -1.34 -7.71 1.41
C SER A 94 -0.29 -6.64 1.75
N LYS A 95 0.09 -6.48 3.02
CA LYS A 95 1.19 -5.56 3.42
C LYS A 95 2.53 -5.96 2.81
N GLU A 96 2.87 -7.25 2.86
CA GLU A 96 4.12 -7.77 2.31
C GLU A 96 4.22 -7.51 0.81
N LEU A 97 3.18 -7.89 0.05
CA LEU A 97 3.11 -7.65 -1.39
C LEU A 97 3.21 -6.16 -1.72
N LEU A 98 2.53 -5.30 -0.95
CA LEU A 98 2.59 -3.85 -1.16
C LEU A 98 3.92 -3.23 -0.72
N GLY A 99 4.61 -3.84 0.24
CA GLY A 99 5.98 -3.51 0.59
C GLY A 99 6.92 -3.76 -0.59
N ILE A 100 6.81 -4.93 -1.24
CA ILE A 100 7.58 -5.28 -2.44
C ILE A 100 7.26 -4.29 -3.57
N LEU A 101 5.98 -4.02 -3.83
CA LEU A 101 5.57 -3.03 -4.82
C LEU A 101 6.21 -1.67 -4.55
N ASN A 102 6.17 -1.22 -3.30
CA ASN A 102 6.76 0.06 -2.88
C ASN A 102 8.25 0.10 -3.16
N GLU A 103 9.00 -0.94 -2.78
CA GLU A 103 10.44 -1.02 -3.02
C GLU A 103 10.78 -1.01 -4.52
N THR A 104 9.94 -1.61 -5.36
CA THR A 104 10.07 -1.57 -6.82
C THR A 104 9.83 -0.17 -7.36
N ILE A 105 8.70 0.45 -7.02
CA ILE A 105 8.30 1.72 -7.64
C ILE A 105 9.01 2.94 -7.05
N VAL A 106 9.40 2.94 -5.76
CA VAL A 106 10.08 4.07 -5.09
C VAL A 106 11.31 4.53 -5.85
N LYS A 107 12.04 3.59 -6.43
CA LYS A 107 13.25 3.84 -7.23
C LYS A 107 12.94 4.68 -8.48
N TYR A 108 11.72 4.60 -9.02
CA TYR A 108 11.31 5.28 -10.24
C TYR A 108 10.88 6.74 -10.02
N TYR A 109 10.55 7.08 -8.78
CA TYR A 109 10.02 8.39 -8.39
C TYR A 109 11.10 9.37 -7.90
N SER A 110 12.36 8.97 -7.85
CA SER A 110 13.48 9.87 -7.52
C SER A 110 13.54 11.06 -8.47
N GLU A 111 13.93 12.24 -8.00
CA GLU A 111 14.09 13.43 -8.86
C GLU A 111 15.13 13.18 -9.97
N ASP A 112 16.18 12.43 -9.61
CA ASP A 112 17.26 12.00 -10.49
C ASP A 112 16.94 10.70 -11.27
N ALA A 113 15.70 10.22 -11.22
CA ALA A 113 15.32 9.01 -11.95
C ALA A 113 15.51 9.22 -13.46
N PRO A 114 16.01 8.19 -14.17
CA PRO A 114 16.19 8.24 -15.62
C PRO A 114 14.84 8.38 -16.35
N ALA A 115 14.88 8.77 -17.62
CA ALA A 115 13.68 9.09 -18.40
C ALA A 115 12.73 7.88 -18.52
N GLU A 116 13.30 6.67 -18.61
CA GLU A 116 12.59 5.40 -18.68
C GLU A 116 11.78 5.15 -17.40
N ALA A 117 12.39 5.36 -16.24
CA ALA A 117 11.71 5.27 -14.95
C ALA A 117 10.57 6.31 -14.81
N LYS A 118 10.82 7.54 -15.27
CA LYS A 118 9.79 8.59 -15.30
C LYS A 118 8.62 8.23 -16.22
N LYS A 119 8.89 7.53 -17.33
CA LYS A 119 7.85 7.05 -18.24
C LYS A 119 6.96 5.99 -17.60
N ILE A 120 7.54 5.08 -16.81
CA ILE A 120 6.79 4.07 -16.04
C ILE A 120 5.85 4.75 -15.04
N VAL A 121 6.35 5.75 -14.33
CA VAL A 121 5.54 6.55 -13.39
C VAL A 121 4.40 7.27 -14.11
N GLU A 122 4.64 7.79 -15.31
CA GLU A 122 3.60 8.42 -16.14
C GLU A 122 2.49 7.42 -16.49
N ILE A 123 2.86 6.23 -16.97
CA ILE A 123 1.93 5.13 -17.30
C ILE A 123 1.12 4.71 -16.07
N PHE A 124 1.80 4.58 -14.93
CA PHE A 124 1.16 4.26 -13.65
C PHE A 124 0.10 5.30 -13.28
N HIS A 125 0.41 6.60 -13.42
CA HIS A 125 -0.53 7.68 -13.11
C HIS A 125 -1.69 7.80 -14.10
N SER A 126 -1.53 7.37 -15.36
CA SER A 126 -2.62 7.35 -16.33
C SER A 126 -3.58 6.17 -16.15
N SER A 127 -3.21 5.17 -15.33
CA SER A 127 -4.07 4.00 -15.10
C SER A 127 -5.40 4.40 -14.43
N PRO A 128 -6.56 3.95 -14.96
CA PRO A 128 -7.86 4.16 -14.32
C PRO A 128 -7.90 3.59 -12.89
N LYS A 129 -7.23 2.44 -12.67
CA LYS A 129 -7.12 1.80 -11.37
C LYS A 129 -6.32 2.62 -10.37
N TYR A 130 -5.30 3.33 -10.83
CA TYR A 130 -4.57 4.27 -10.00
C TYR A 130 -5.47 5.45 -9.53
N ARG A 131 -6.37 5.94 -10.38
CA ARG A 131 -7.34 6.99 -10.00
C ARG A 131 -8.31 6.50 -8.92
N GLU A 132 -8.82 5.28 -9.02
CA GLU A 132 -9.66 4.67 -7.96
C GLU A 132 -8.94 4.62 -6.61
N LEU A 133 -7.61 4.38 -6.60
CA LEU A 133 -6.82 4.35 -5.37
C LEU A 133 -6.66 5.73 -4.72
N THR A 134 -6.66 6.81 -5.50
CA THR A 134 -6.54 8.18 -4.95
C THR A 134 -7.78 8.64 -4.17
N GLU A 135 -8.96 8.08 -4.43
CA GLU A 135 -10.17 8.41 -3.65
C GLU A 135 -10.12 7.79 -2.23
N TYR A 136 -9.55 6.59 -2.12
CA TYR A 136 -9.33 5.94 -0.83
C TYR A 136 -8.21 6.58 -0.02
N ASP A 137 -7.20 7.14 -0.70
CA ASP A 137 -6.13 7.92 -0.07
C ASP A 137 -6.67 9.12 0.71
N GLU A 138 -7.56 9.90 0.11
CA GLU A 138 -8.18 11.05 0.77
C GLU A 138 -8.96 10.61 2.02
N LYS A 139 -9.61 9.44 1.96
CA LYS A 139 -10.28 8.85 3.13
C LYS A 139 -9.28 8.47 4.22
N ILE A 140 -8.19 7.77 3.90
CA ILE A 140 -7.14 7.41 4.87
C ILE A 140 -6.46 8.66 5.45
N LYS A 141 -6.15 9.65 4.61
CA LYS A 141 -5.58 10.94 5.04
C LYS A 141 -6.51 11.70 5.97
N SER A 142 -7.82 11.67 5.73
CA SER A 142 -8.79 12.29 6.65
C SER A 142 -8.74 11.66 8.04
N PHE A 143 -8.44 10.36 8.14
CA PHE A 143 -8.20 9.69 9.41
C PHE A 143 -6.79 9.96 9.95
N ALA A 144 -5.75 10.01 9.12
CA ALA A 144 -4.37 10.29 9.54
C ALA A 144 -4.20 11.71 10.12
N ASN A 145 -5.00 12.66 9.65
CA ASN A 145 -5.01 14.05 10.11
C ASN A 145 -5.84 14.26 11.40
N ARG A 146 -6.42 13.20 11.96
CA ARG A 146 -7.07 13.24 13.27
C ARG A 146 -6.02 13.14 14.36
N ASP A 147 -6.20 13.91 15.43
CA ASP A 147 -5.39 13.77 16.65
C ASP A 147 -5.78 12.48 17.38
N TRP A 148 -5.04 11.41 17.09
CA TRP A 148 -5.16 10.13 17.78
C TRP A 148 -4.46 10.20 19.13
N THR A 149 -5.13 9.72 20.17
CA THR A 149 -4.48 9.49 21.47
C THR A 149 -3.61 8.23 21.42
N SER A 150 -2.57 8.17 22.26
CA SER A 150 -1.69 7.00 22.36
C SER A 150 -2.48 5.70 22.60
N SER A 151 -3.53 5.75 23.42
CA SER A 151 -4.41 4.59 23.67
C SER A 151 -5.19 4.14 22.44
N GLU A 152 -5.60 5.05 21.56
CA GLU A 152 -6.24 4.67 20.30
C GLU A 152 -5.26 4.02 19.35
N MET A 153 -4.02 4.53 19.31
CA MET A 153 -2.96 3.97 18.45
C MET A 153 -2.58 2.56 18.88
N GLU A 154 -2.45 2.31 20.20
CA GLU A 154 -2.23 0.97 20.73
C GLU A 154 -3.40 0.01 20.42
N GLU A 155 -4.65 0.50 20.48
CA GLU A 155 -5.83 -0.29 20.12
C GLU A 155 -5.88 -0.62 18.63
N ILE A 156 -5.54 0.35 17.77
CA ILE A 156 -5.45 0.15 16.32
C ILE A 156 -4.38 -0.90 16.00
N ASP A 157 -3.21 -0.82 16.63
CA ASP A 157 -2.11 -1.78 16.43
C ASP A 157 -2.51 -3.20 16.87
N ALA A 158 -3.07 -3.33 18.07
CA ALA A 158 -3.57 -4.62 18.57
C ALA A 158 -4.61 -5.23 17.63
N LYS A 159 -5.56 -4.43 17.12
CA LYS A 159 -6.61 -4.90 16.19
C LYS A 159 -6.08 -5.23 14.80
N LEU A 160 -5.08 -4.50 14.31
CA LEU A 160 -4.40 -4.84 13.05
C LEU A 160 -3.62 -6.16 13.21
N SER A 161 -3.01 -6.39 14.37
CA SER A 161 -2.35 -7.65 14.71
C SER A 161 -3.35 -8.81 14.87
N ASP A 162 -4.52 -8.57 15.46
CA ASP A 162 -5.55 -9.62 15.63
C ASP A 162 -6.16 -10.05 14.29
N ASN A 163 -6.34 -9.11 13.35
CA ASN A 163 -6.75 -9.39 11.96
C ASN A 163 -5.76 -10.30 11.21
N ASN A 164 -4.56 -10.53 11.74
CA ASN A 164 -3.57 -11.44 11.18
C ASN A 164 -3.76 -12.90 11.62
N THR A 165 -4.51 -13.15 12.70
CA THR A 165 -4.69 -14.49 13.28
C THR A 165 -5.95 -15.22 12.81
N ALA A 166 -6.86 -14.53 12.11
CA ALA A 166 -7.99 -15.16 11.45
C ALA A 166 -7.46 -15.99 10.27
N GLU A 167 -7.51 -17.31 10.39
CA GLU A 167 -6.94 -18.32 9.46
C GLU A 167 -6.85 -17.85 7.99
N CYS A 168 -5.62 -17.49 7.59
CA CYS A 168 -5.10 -17.45 6.22
C CYS A 168 -4.25 -18.72 5.97
#